data_AF-A0A8I1P5Z0-F1
#
_entry.id   AF-A0A8I1P5Z0-F1
#
_cell.length_a   1.000
_cell.length_b   1.000
_cell.length_c   1.000
_cell.angle_alpha   90.00
_cell.angle_beta   90.00
_cell.angle_gamma   90.00
#
_symmetry.space_group_name_H-M   'P 1'
#
loop_
_entity.id
_entity.type
_entity.pdbx_description
1 polymer ?
#
loop_
_entity_poly.entity_id
_entity_poly.type
_entity_poly.pdbx_seq_one_letter_code
_entity_poly.pdbx_strand_id
1 'polypeptide(L)' 'MNRAAPPHHVSRRRAESLEYLRSMLGQLREMAEAERADMLAYLIEMAYLEASDILRGERPVRLDERSHLANQKRNSAA' A
#
# COMPACT_ATOMS: atom_id res chain seq x y z
N MET A 1 13.46 33.11 0.91
CA MET A 1 13.35 32.00 -0.07
C MET A 1 13.10 30.70 0.67
N ASN A 2 11.84 30.32 0.90
CA ASN A 2 11.50 29.05 1.57
C ASN A 2 11.45 27.93 0.52
N ARG A 3 12.43 27.01 0.57
CA ARG A 3 12.46 25.82 -0.28
C ARG A 3 11.47 24.82 0.29
N ALA A 4 10.34 24.63 -0.39
CA ALA A 4 9.40 23.55 -0.08
C ALA A 4 10.17 22.21 -0.08
N ALA A 5 10.06 21.45 1.01
CA ALA A 5 10.62 20.10 1.07
C ALA A 5 9.95 19.25 -0.03
N PRO A 6 10.72 18.47 -0.81
CA PRO A 6 10.15 17.62 -1.84
C PRO A 6 9.19 16.60 -1.19
N PRO A 7 8.16 16.14 -1.93
CA PRO A 7 7.23 15.12 -1.42
C PRO A 7 8.02 13.91 -0.94
N HIS A 8 7.46 13.16 0.01
CA HIS A 8 8.10 11.97 0.60
C HIS A 8 8.37 10.90 -0.47
N HIS A 9 9.45 11.05 -1.23
CA HIS A 9 9.89 10.08 -2.20
C HIS A 9 10.25 8.81 -1.43
N VAL A 10 9.51 7.73 -1.71
CA VAL A 10 9.90 6.39 -1.33
C VAL A 10 11.38 6.24 -1.74
N SER A 11 12.25 5.97 -0.77
CA SER A 11 13.68 5.84 -1.07
C SER A 11 13.86 4.81 -2.19
N ARG A 12 14.79 5.05 -3.12
CA ARG A 12 14.96 4.19 -4.31
C ARG A 12 15.00 2.69 -3.97
N ARG A 13 15.73 2.33 -2.92
CA ARG A 13 15.79 0.96 -2.39
C ARG A 13 14.42 0.42 -1.97
N ARG A 14 13.60 1.25 -1.34
CA ARG A 14 12.25 0.90 -0.89
C ARG A 14 11.30 0.75 -2.06
N ALA A 15 11.44 1.57 -3.10
CA ALA A 15 10.68 1.43 -4.34
C ALA A 15 11.05 0.12 -5.06
N GLU A 16 12.35 -0.19 -5.17
CA GLU A 16 12.84 -1.46 -5.72
C GLU A 16 12.31 -2.67 -4.94
N SER A 17 12.28 -2.59 -3.61
CA SER A 17 11.74 -3.65 -2.75
C SER A 17 10.21 -3.83 -2.94
N LEU A 18 9.47 -2.74 -3.07
CA LEU A 18 8.03 -2.77 -3.30
C LEU A 18 7.68 -3.29 -4.70
N GLU A 19 8.45 -2.93 -5.73
CA GLU A 19 8.27 -3.47 -7.07
C GLU A 19 8.53 -4.99 -7.10
N TYR A 20 9.58 -5.43 -6.39
CA TYR A 20 9.85 -6.85 -6.23
C TYR A 20 8.69 -7.58 -5.52
N LEU A 21 8.17 -7.03 -4.42
CA LEU A 21 6.99 -7.57 -3.72
C LEU A 21 5.77 -7.64 -4.65
N ARG A 22 5.49 -6.57 -5.39
CA ARG A 22 4.39 -6.52 -6.36
C ARG A 22 4.51 -7.61 -7.43
N SER A 23 5.72 -7.85 -7.94
CA SER A 23 5.98 -8.93 -8.90
C SER A 23 5.68 -10.31 -8.30
N MET A 24 6.18 -10.59 -7.09
CA MET A 24 5.90 -11.85 -6.40
C MET A 24 4.41 -12.06 -6.11
N LEU A 25 3.70 -11.00 -5.73
CA LEU A 25 2.26 -11.06 -5.49
C LEU A 25 1.50 -11.45 -6.77
N GLY A 26 1.92 -10.97 -7.94
CA GLY A 26 1.35 -11.41 -9.22
C GLY A 26 1.50 -12.91 -9.45
N GLN A 27 2.71 -13.45 -9.23
CA GLN A 27 2.97 -14.89 -9.37
C GLN A 27 2.17 -15.72 -8.37
N LEU A 28 2.08 -15.28 -7.10
CA LEU A 28 1.31 -15.97 -6.07
C LEU A 28 -0.19 -15.98 -6.38
N ARG A 29 -0.71 -14.92 -7.01
CA ARG A 29 -2.12 -14.87 -7.43
C ARG A 29 -2.41 -15.92 -8.49
N GLU A 30 -1.56 -16.02 -9.51
CA GLU A 30 -1.68 -17.04 -10.56
C GLU A 30 -1.66 -18.45 -9.96
N MET A 31 -0.78 -18.71 -8.98
CA MET A 31 -0.75 -20.00 -8.27
C MET A 31 -2.03 -20.25 -7.47
N ALA A 32 -2.56 -19.25 -6.76
CA ALA A 32 -3.79 -19.39 -5.98
C ALA A 32 -5.02 -19.60 -6.88
N GLU A 33 -5.08 -18.94 -8.03
CA GLU A 33 -6.12 -19.13 -9.05
C GLU A 33 -6.07 -20.55 -9.63
N ALA A 34 -4.87 -21.08 -9.91
CA ALA A 34 -4.70 -22.44 -10.41
C ALA A 34 -5.22 -23.51 -9.43
N GLU A 35 -5.09 -23.27 -8.13
CA GLU A 35 -5.60 -24.12 -7.05
C GLU A 35 -7.08 -23.87 -6.70
N ARG A 36 -7.77 -22.96 -7.42
CA ARG A 36 -9.16 -22.54 -7.14
C ARG A 36 -9.37 -22.02 -5.71
N ALA A 37 -8.34 -21.40 -5.15
CA ALA A 37 -8.38 -20.83 -3.80
C ALA A 37 -8.87 -19.38 -3.85
N ASP A 38 -10.16 -19.16 -4.17
CA ASP A 38 -10.71 -17.83 -4.50
C ASP A 38 -10.46 -16.77 -3.42
N MET A 39 -10.69 -17.11 -2.14
CA MET A 39 -10.44 -16.18 -1.03
C MET A 39 -8.96 -15.83 -0.87
N LEU A 40 -8.06 -16.77 -1.16
CA LEU A 40 -6.62 -16.53 -1.11
C LEU A 40 -6.18 -15.65 -2.27
N ALA A 41 -6.65 -15.94 -3.49
CA ALA A 41 -6.40 -15.11 -4.68
C ALA A 41 -6.88 -13.66 -4.47
N TYR A 42 -8.06 -13.50 -3.87
CA TYR A 42 -8.59 -12.18 -3.51
C TYR A 42 -7.66 -11.41 -2.55
N LEU A 43 -7.21 -12.04 -1.45
CA LEU A 43 -6.33 -11.39 -0.49
C LEU A 43 -4.97 -11.00 -1.10
N ILE A 44 -4.43 -11.85 -1.98
CA ILE A 44 -3.19 -11.56 -2.71
C ILE A 44 -3.40 -10.39 -3.67
N GLU A 45 -4.52 -10.36 -4.40
CA GLU A 45 -4.85 -9.24 -5.29
C GLU A 45 -4.98 -7.92 -4.53
N MET A 46 -5.64 -7.92 -3.37
CA MET A 46 -5.74 -6.72 -2.55
C MET A 46 -4.35 -6.23 -2.09
N ALA A 47 -3.44 -7.15 -1.75
CA ALA A 47 -2.05 -6.79 -1.43
C ALA A 47 -1.29 -6.25 -2.65
N TYR A 48 -1.52 -6.79 -3.85
CA TYR A 48 -0.92 -6.31 -5.10
C TYR A 48 -1.34 -4.87 -5.43
N LEU A 49 -2.63 -4.57 -5.27
CA LEU A 49 -3.18 -3.24 -5.48
C LEU A 49 -2.60 -2.24 -4.47
N GLU A 50 -2.54 -2.60 -3.18
CA GLU A 50 -1.94 -1.76 -2.15
C GLU A 50 -0.46 -1.45 -2.45
N ALA A 51 0.34 -2.44 -2.88
CA ALA A 51 1.72 -2.21 -3.28
C ALA A 51 1.83 -1.26 -4.50
N SER A 52 0.90 -1.38 -5.45
CA SER A 52 0.83 -0.50 -6.63
C SER A 52 0.50 0.94 -6.25
N ASP A 53 -0.48 1.14 -5.37
CA ASP A 53 -0.89 2.46 -4.88
C ASP A 53 0.26 3.14 -4.09
N ILE A 54 0.96 2.37 -3.26
CA ILE A 54 2.14 2.85 -2.53
C ILE A 54 3.25 3.28 -3.50
N LEU A 55 3.51 2.51 -4.57
CA LEU A 55 4.52 2.84 -5.59
C LEU A 55 4.15 4.11 -6.37
N ARG A 56 2.87 4.33 -6.64
CA ARG A 56 2.36 5.57 -7.26
C ARG A 56 2.35 6.77 -6.33
N GLY A 57 2.55 6.55 -5.02
CA GLY A 57 2.44 7.58 -3.99
C GLY A 57 1.00 7.96 -3.65
N GLU A 58 0.03 7.13 -4.02
CA GLU A 58 -1.40 7.31 -3.76
C GLU A 58 -1.76 6.90 -2.30
N ARG A 59 -0.93 6.05 -1.68
CA ARG A 59 -1.09 5.62 -0.29
C ARG A 59 0.21 5.72 0.51
N PRO A 60 0.15 6.09 1.80
CA PRO A 60 1.31 6.06 2.67
C PRO A 60 1.65 4.62 3.08
N VAL A 61 2.95 4.25 3.02
CA VAL A 61 3.42 2.90 3.42
C VAL A 61 3.20 2.60 4.91
N ARG A 62 2.96 3.64 5.71
CA ARG A 62 2.58 3.52 7.12
C ARG A 62 1.18 4.11 7.21
N LEU A 63 0.23 3.30 7.65
CA LEU A 63 -1.02 3.81 8.20
C LEU A 63 -0.62 4.65 9.42
N ASP A 64 -0.59 5.96 9.23
CA ASP A 64 -0.40 6.91 10.31
C ASP A 64 -1.60 6.75 11.26
N GLU A 65 -1.35 6.38 12.52
CA GLU A 65 -2.40 6.28 13.55
C GLU A 65 -3.03 7.64 13.88
N ARG A 66 -2.37 8.76 13.52
CA ARG A 66 -2.87 10.11 13.74
C ARG A 66 -4.11 10.40 12.89
N SER A 67 -4.27 9.74 11.76
CA SER A 67 -5.43 9.82 10.87
C SER A 67 -6.65 9.19 11.54
N HIS A 68 -6.47 8.08 12.25
CA HIS A 68 -7.51 7.48 13.09
C HIS A 68 -7.86 8.37 14.30
N LEU A 69 -6.86 8.95 14.98
CA LEU A 69 -7.09 9.88 16.10
C LEU A 69 -7.78 11.19 15.67
N ALA A 70 -7.42 11.72 14.50
CA ALA A 70 -8.03 12.93 13.93
C ALA A 70 -9.49 12.69 13.50
N ASN A 71 -9.79 11.49 12.97
CA ASN A 71 -11.17 11.12 12.60
C ASN A 71 -12.02 10.77 13.83
N GLN A 72 -11.42 10.17 14.87
CA GLN A 72 -12.10 9.86 16.13
C GLN A 72 -12.50 11.12 16.91
N LYS A 73 -11.63 12.15 16.99
CA LYS A 73 -11.95 13.42 17.65
C LYS A 73 -13.07 14.20 16.96
N ARG A 74 -13.23 14.04 15.64
CA ARG A 74 -14.33 14.67 14.88
C ARG A 74 -15.67 13.99 15.17
N ASN A 75 -15.69 12.66 15.28
CA ASN A 75 -16.91 11.90 15.58
C ASN A 75 -17.31 11.90 17.07
N SER A 76 -16.44 12.32 17.98
CA SER A 76 -16.77 12.48 19.41
C SER A 76 -17.24 13.89 19.79
N ALA A 77 -17.20 14.83 18.83
CA ALA A 77 -17.59 16.23 19.03
C ALA A 77 -18.90 16.60 18.31
N ALA A 78 -19.61 15.60 17.78
CA ALA A 78 -20.95 15.68 17.21
C ALA A 78 -21.89 14.78 18.03
#